data_AF-A0A248VVW1-F1
#
_entry.id   AF-A0A248VVW1-F1
#
_cell.length_a   1.000
_cell.length_b   1.000
_cell.length_c   1.000
_cell.angle_alpha   90.00
_cell.angle_beta   90.00
_cell.angle_gamma   90.00
#
_symmetry.space_group_name_H-M   'P 1'
#
loop_
_entity.id
_entity.type
_entity.pdbx_description
1 polymer ?
#
loop_
_entity_poly.entity_id
_entity_poly.type
_entity_poly.pdbx_seq_one_letter_code
_entity_poly.pdbx_strand_id
1 'polypeptide(L)'
;MPRSRRSGETLSSARSTYLVELARGCSHIASMLTPETEQRAIREVIEEFLKLYGQKNTALFQTLLAEELQLRKKSAAAHAVRAFKSTNG
;
A
#
# COMPACT_ATOMS: atom_id res chain seq x y z
N MET A 1 23.11 16.77 5.66
CA MET A 1 23.20 16.00 6.92
C MET A 1 22.43 16.75 8.01
N PRO A 2 21.83 16.12 9.04
CA PRO A 2 21.16 14.82 9.13
C PRO A 2 19.75 14.96 9.78
N ARG A 3 18.90 13.92 9.72
CA ARG A 3 18.08 13.49 10.87
C ARG A 3 17.36 12.16 10.56
N SER A 4 18.04 11.09 10.95
CA SER A 4 17.40 9.85 11.40
C SER A 4 16.30 10.13 12.43
N ARG A 5 15.32 9.22 12.46
CA ARG A 5 14.22 9.07 13.44
C ARG A 5 13.07 10.08 13.33
N ARG A 6 12.10 9.75 12.46
CA ARG A 6 10.68 9.85 12.83
C ARG A 6 10.06 8.45 12.80
N SER A 7 10.51 7.62 13.74
CA SER A 7 9.81 6.42 14.16
C SER A 7 8.64 6.86 15.03
N GLY A 8 7.52 7.21 14.42
CA GLY A 8 6.32 7.66 15.14
C GLY A 8 5.38 8.49 14.28
N GLU A 9 5.31 8.20 12.98
CA GLU A 9 4.30 8.84 12.14
C GLU A 9 2.99 8.09 12.38
N THR A 10 2.03 8.78 12.99
CA THR A 10 0.69 8.23 13.22
C THR A 10 0.02 7.97 11.87
N LEU A 11 -0.88 6.99 11.80
CA LEU A 11 -1.61 6.62 10.57
C LEU A 11 -2.17 7.84 9.81
N SER A 12 -2.65 8.86 10.54
CA SER A 12 -3.20 10.08 9.96
C SER A 12 -2.14 10.95 9.23
N SER A 13 -0.95 11.09 9.82
CA SER A 13 0.15 11.81 9.15
C SER A 13 0.66 11.01 7.94
N ALA A 14 0.84 9.70 8.08
CA ALA A 14 1.30 8.84 6.98
C ALA A 14 0.32 8.84 5.79
N ARG A 15 -0.99 8.89 6.06
CA ARG A 15 -2.02 9.03 5.03
C ARG A 15 -1.89 10.31 4.23
N SER A 16 -1.50 11.40 4.89
CA SER A 16 -1.26 12.69 4.24
C SER A 16 0.05 12.68 3.44
N THR A 17 1.09 12.08 4.01
CA THR A 17 2.42 11.94 3.38
C THR A 17 2.36 11.11 2.09
N TYR A 18 1.59 10.01 2.08
CA TYR A 18 1.52 9.05 0.97
C TYR A 18 0.21 9.13 0.17
N LEU A 19 -0.46 10.29 0.21
CA LEU A 19 -1.80 10.45 -0.37
C LEU A 19 -1.82 10.13 -1.87
N VAL A 20 -0.79 10.55 -2.60
CA VAL A 20 -0.67 10.36 -4.05
C VAL A 20 -0.48 8.89 -4.38
N GLU A 21 0.42 8.21 -3.66
CA GLU A 21 0.73 6.80 -3.82
C GLU A 21 -0.49 5.94 -3.46
N LEU A 22 -1.23 6.30 -2.41
CA LEU A 22 -2.48 5.64 -2.02
C LEU A 22 -3.54 5.78 -3.09
N ALA A 23 -3.76 7.00 -3.60
CA ALA A 23 -4.74 7.24 -4.66
C ALA A 23 -4.39 6.46 -5.94
N ARG A 24 -3.11 6.49 -6.34
CA ARG A 24 -2.61 5.76 -7.52
C ARG A 24 -2.76 4.25 -7.34
N GLY A 25 -2.28 3.70 -6.23
CA GLY A 25 -2.34 2.26 -5.96
C GLY A 25 -3.77 1.74 -5.86
N CYS A 26 -4.63 2.48 -5.16
CA CYS A 26 -6.05 2.13 -5.03
C CYS A 26 -6.78 2.18 -6.38
N SER A 27 -6.51 3.21 -7.21
CA SER A 27 -7.10 3.29 -8.55
C SER A 27 -6.62 2.17 -9.47
N HIS A 28 -5.32 1.86 -9.44
CA HIS A 28 -4.73 0.78 -10.24
C HIS A 28 -5.37 -0.57 -9.90
N ILE A 29 -5.39 -0.92 -8.61
CA ILE A 29 -5.97 -2.19 -8.13
C ILE A 29 -7.48 -2.24 -8.42
N ALA A 30 -8.23 -1.18 -8.13
CA ALA A 30 -9.67 -1.18 -8.31
C ALA A 30 -10.12 -1.32 -9.77
N SER A 31 -9.26 -0.90 -10.72
CA SER A 31 -9.51 -0.96 -12.17
C SER A 31 -9.25 -2.35 -12.77
N MET A 32 -8.67 -3.28 -12.01
CA MET A 32 -8.45 -4.65 -12.48
C MET A 32 -9.77 -5.43 -12.52
N LEU A 33 -10.01 -6.09 -13.64
CA LEU A 33 -11.26 -6.82 -13.92
C LEU A 33 -11.19 -8.30 -13.55
N THR A 34 -9.99 -8.86 -13.42
CA THR A 34 -9.78 -10.27 -13.07
C THR A 34 -9.00 -10.40 -11.76
N PRO A 35 -9.23 -11.46 -10.97
CA PRO A 35 -8.45 -11.72 -9.76
C PRO A 35 -6.95 -11.79 -10.02
N GLU A 36 -6.52 -12.38 -11.14
CA GLU A 36 -5.11 -12.50 -11.51
C GLU A 36 -4.45 -11.13 -11.77
N THR A 37 -5.15 -10.25 -12.49
CA THR A 37 -4.65 -8.89 -12.76
C THR A 37 -4.70 -8.03 -11.50
N GLU A 38 -5.68 -8.23 -10.62
CA GLU A 38 -5.77 -7.59 -9.31
C GLU A 38 -4.58 -7.97 -8.41
N GLN A 39 -4.24 -9.27 -8.31
CA GLN A 39 -3.09 -9.75 -7.53
C GLN A 39 -1.77 -9.20 -8.07
N ARG A 40 -1.63 -9.12 -9.40
CA ARG A 40 -0.46 -8.51 -10.03
C ARG A 40 -0.36 -7.02 -9.71
N ALA A 41 -1.47 -6.27 -9.80
CA ALA A 41 -1.50 -4.85 -9.46
C ALA A 41 -1.15 -4.61 -7.98
N ILE A 42 -1.65 -5.46 -7.07
CA ILE A 42 -1.29 -5.41 -5.65
C ILE A 42 0.22 -5.58 -5.45
N ARG A 43 0.81 -6.59 -6.09
CA ARG A 43 2.25 -6.83 -6.04
C ARG A 43 3.04 -5.63 -6.56
N GLU A 44 2.69 -5.14 -7.74
CA GLU A 44 3.37 -4.00 -8.38
C GLU A 44 3.34 -2.76 -7.48
N VAL A 45 2.17 -2.43 -6.91
CA VAL A 45 2.00 -1.28 -6.01
C VAL A 45 2.84 -1.42 -4.74
N ILE A 46 2.82 -2.60 -4.11
CA ILE A 46 3.55 -2.83 -2.86
C ILE A 46 5.06 -2.89 -3.10
N GLU A 47 5.52 -3.55 -4.16
CA GLU A 47 6.94 -3.64 -4.50
C GLU A 47 7.52 -2.27 -4.92
N GLU A 48 6.76 -1.47 -5.67
CA GLU A 48 7.17 -0.10 -6.02
C GLU A 48 7.31 0.75 -4.75
N PHE A 49 6.32 0.70 -3.86
CA PHE A 49 6.37 1.44 -2.59
C PHE A 49 7.53 0.97 -1.70
N LEU A 50 7.77 -0.34 -1.64
CA LEU A 50 8.90 -0.93 -0.89
C LEU A 50 10.24 -0.41 -1.39
N LYS A 51 10.43 -0.35 -2.71
CA LYS A 51 11.67 0.16 -3.32
C LYS A 51 11.93 1.63 -3.00
N LEU A 52 10.87 2.43 -2.94
CA LEU A 52 10.98 3.89 -2.72
C LEU A 52 11.10 4.27 -1.24
N TYR A 53 10.32 3.65 -0.37
CA TYR A 53 10.18 4.09 1.04
C TYR A 53 10.67 3.07 2.06
N GLY A 54 11.04 1.86 1.61
CA GLY A 54 11.55 0.80 2.48
C GLY A 54 10.48 0.05 3.27
N GLN A 55 10.91 -1.06 3.87
CA GLN A 55 10.01 -2.06 4.45
C GLN A 55 9.17 -1.52 5.61
N LYS A 56 9.75 -0.65 6.44
CA LYS A 56 9.06 -0.07 7.60
C LYS A 56 7.84 0.76 7.20
N ASN A 57 7.97 1.58 6.17
CA ASN A 57 6.87 2.42 5.68
C ASN A 57 5.85 1.61 4.88
N THR A 58 6.30 0.51 4.25
CA THR A 58 5.44 -0.39 3.49
C THR A 58 4.33 -1.01 4.35
N ALA A 59 4.62 -1.38 5.60
CA ALA A 59 3.60 -1.92 6.51
C ALA A 59 2.47 -0.89 6.83
N LEU A 60 2.84 0.38 7.04
CA LEU A 60 1.87 1.46 7.23
C LEU A 60 1.06 1.69 5.95
N PHE A 61 1.73 1.72 4.80
CA PHE A 61 1.10 1.91 3.51
C PHE A 61 0.12 0.78 3.16
N GLN A 62 0.47 -0.49 3.40
CA GLN A 62 -0.42 -1.63 3.24
C GLN A 62 -1.70 -1.49 4.08
N THR A 63 -1.56 -1.02 5.32
CA THR A 63 -2.70 -0.80 6.22
C THR A 63 -3.65 0.25 5.63
N LEU A 64 -3.11 1.40 5.22
CA LEU A 64 -3.89 2.50 4.63
C LEU A 64 -4.51 2.10 3.29
N LEU A 65 -3.77 1.41 2.42
CA LEU A 65 -4.27 0.96 1.12
C LEU A 65 -5.42 -0.04 1.28
N ALA A 66 -5.33 -0.95 2.26
CA ALA A 66 -6.41 -1.88 2.56
C ALA A 66 -7.67 -1.16 3.06
N GLU A 67 -7.53 -0.12 3.89
CA GLU A 67 -8.66 0.72 4.32
C GLU A 67 -9.32 1.41 3.12
N GLU A 68 -8.53 2.01 2.22
CA GLU A 68 -9.06 2.65 1.01
C GLU A 68 -9.82 1.68 0.11
N LEU A 69 -9.29 0.46 -0.08
CA LEU A 69 -9.96 -0.58 -0.86
C LEU A 69 -11.25 -1.06 -0.18
N GLN A 70 -11.25 -1.17 1.15
CA GLN A 70 -12.45 -1.52 1.91
C GLN A 70 -13.55 -0.46 1.76
N LEU A 71 -13.19 0.83 1.80
CA LEU A 71 -14.13 1.94 1.55
C LEU A 71 -14.73 1.88 0.14
N ARG A 72 -13.97 1.39 -0.85
CA ARG A 72 -14.45 1.15 -2.22
C ARG A 72 -15.18 -0.19 -2.41
N LYS A 73 -15.53 -0.89 -1.33
CA LYS A 73 -16.18 -2.21 -1.32
C LYS A 73 -15.36 -3.32 -2.01
N LYS A 74 -14.05 -3.14 -2.15
CA LYS A 74 -13.11 -4.14 -2.71
C LYS A 74 -12.49 -4.97 -1.56
N SER A 75 -13.34 -5.66 -0.80
CA SER A 75 -12.92 -6.41 0.41
C SER A 75 -11.89 -7.50 0.12
N ALA A 76 -12.01 -8.20 -1.02
CA ALA A 76 -11.06 -9.23 -1.43
C ALA A 76 -9.66 -8.65 -1.67
N ALA A 77 -9.58 -7.54 -2.40
CA ALA A 77 -8.34 -6.80 -2.62
C ALA A 77 -7.74 -6.28 -1.31
N ALA A 78 -8.57 -5.72 -0.41
CA ALA A 78 -8.14 -5.25 0.90
C ALA A 78 -7.53 -6.38 1.75
N HIS A 79 -8.16 -7.55 1.74
CA HIS A 79 -7.63 -8.74 2.41
C HIS A 79 -6.30 -9.20 1.79
N ALA A 80 -6.22 -9.23 0.46
CA ALA A 80 -4.99 -9.60 -0.25
C ALA A 80 -3.83 -8.64 0.05
N VAL A 81 -4.08 -7.32 0.08
CA VAL A 81 -3.06 -6.32 0.47
C VAL A 81 -2.55 -6.56 1.89
N ARG A 82 -3.43 -6.87 2.85
CA ARG A 82 -3.05 -7.17 4.25
C ARG A 82 -2.26 -8.47 4.38
N ALA A 83 -2.62 -9.48 3.58
CA ALA A 83 -1.96 -10.79 3.58
C ALA A 83 -0.65 -10.79 2.78
N PHE A 84 -0.40 -9.76 1.96
CA PHE A 84 0.77 -9.68 1.10
C PHE A 84 2.05 -9.56 1.93
N LYS A 85 2.83 -10.64 1.93
CA LYS A 85 4.20 -10.61 2.43
C LYS A 85 5.11 -10.27 1.27
N SER A 86 5.74 -9.11 1.32
CA SER A 86 6.85 -8.78 0.43
C SER A 86 8.00 -9.73 0.78
N THR A 87 8.06 -10.89 0.12
CA THR A 87 9.23 -11.76 0.16
C THR A 87 10.35 -10.98 -0.51
N ASN A 88 11.26 -10.44 0.30
CA ASN A 88 12.50 -9.85 -0.16
C ASN A 88 13.30 -10.99 -0.82
N GLY A 89 13.20 -11.09 -2.15
CA GLY A 89 13.97 -12.01 -2.98
C GLY A 89 15.17 -11.27 -3.55
#